data_AF-A0A257HVI7-F1
#
_entry.id   AF-A0A257HVI7-F1
#
_cell.length_a   1.000
_cell.length_b   1.000
_cell.length_c   1.000
_cell.angle_alpha   90.00
_cell.angle_beta   90.00
_cell.angle_gamma   90.00
#
_symmetry.space_group_name_H-M   'P 1'
#
loop_
_entity.id
_entity.type
_entity.pdbx_description
1 polymer ?
#
loop_
_entity_poly.entity_id
_entity_poly.type
_entity_poly.pdbx_seq_one_letter_code
_entity_poly.pdbx_strand_id
1 'polypeptide(L)'
;MPADDFKASCYFDNYYSWAESKKGIIKRPYWSVFEDDGDVKTEEDDGSYNDDSLKWRVDKTQKYKYCTILHTTGFQTYIIEVKETIRIDLCTGNRSVSYFMIIRGSFKTNHLKGGNCGRLTFDDLQEQIKLIVEVLGVDAEKIKIENLAPSILVSLPFPVYEFLKDSLISYRGNAFKQYDPDENGTVIGYHCPLGQVEVKLYDKSLQYNLPSYLMQFEDRFCKMQRLKNLVGIVHLSDLKDHSKVEKLIDILIQTWDDILLFDNSIDENNPILNARQREMVKYGDNPKYWEKLKAKCTSSTYTNRIAEFRSLSTDHGGNYHQNIRNLIIAEWNIISKSWQKLPSVKKRELAKITSSVRGKFNQVYYNGVKDCNTNNSNNINMTKGLSKPEHKSKKQLAKEKREKANEQVVRFMVALSTTLQIIQKKAA
;
A
#
# COMPACT_ATOMS: atom_id res chain seq x y z
N MET A 1 11.87 -1.70 12.57
CA MET A 1 10.52 -1.97 12.02
C MET A 1 10.50 -1.50 10.59
N PRO A 2 9.65 -2.11 9.76
CA PRO A 2 8.92 -1.25 8.84
C PRO A 2 7.47 -1.66 8.66
N ALA A 3 6.69 -0.77 8.07
CA ALA A 3 5.38 -1.14 7.60
C ALA A 3 5.48 -2.06 6.38
N ASP A 4 4.88 -3.24 6.47
CA ASP A 4 4.77 -4.21 5.36
C ASP A 4 3.76 -3.76 4.32
N ASP A 5 2.77 -2.99 4.76
CA ASP A 5 1.78 -2.34 3.94
C ASP A 5 1.63 -0.91 4.44
N PHE A 6 1.77 0.03 3.51
CA PHE A 6 1.74 1.45 3.74
C PHE A 6 0.89 2.10 2.66
N LYS A 7 -0.03 2.94 3.12
CA LYS A 7 -0.75 3.86 2.26
C LYS A 7 -0.68 5.24 2.87
N ALA A 8 -0.25 6.21 2.09
CA ALA A 8 -0.33 7.61 2.46
C ALA A 8 -0.83 8.47 1.31
N SER A 9 -1.20 9.70 1.64
CA SER A 9 -1.73 10.65 0.68
C SER A 9 -1.43 12.09 1.08
N CYS A 10 -1.36 12.96 0.08
CA CYS A 10 -1.24 14.40 0.27
C CYS A 10 -2.06 15.14 -0.79
N TYR A 11 -2.52 16.33 -0.41
CA TYR A 11 -3.06 17.29 -1.36
C TYR A 11 -1.94 18.19 -1.86
N PHE A 12 -1.98 18.50 -3.16
CA PHE A 12 -1.30 19.67 -3.69
C PHE A 12 -2.32 20.80 -3.76
N ASP A 13 -2.68 21.34 -2.60
CA ASP A 13 -3.56 22.51 -2.56
C ASP A 13 -2.74 23.77 -2.84
N ASN A 14 -3.27 24.60 -3.75
CA ASN A 14 -2.81 25.93 -4.17
C ASN A 14 -1.53 25.99 -5.02
N TYR A 15 -1.65 25.99 -6.36
CA TYR A 15 -0.73 26.78 -7.20
C TYR A 15 -1.31 27.34 -8.51
N TYR A 16 -2.59 27.13 -8.85
CA TYR A 16 -3.14 27.66 -10.11
C TYR A 16 -4.60 28.12 -9.97
N SER A 17 -4.78 29.43 -9.82
CA SER A 17 -6.00 30.12 -10.27
C SER A 17 -5.83 30.42 -11.77
N TRP A 18 -6.67 29.83 -12.61
CA TRP A 18 -6.64 30.09 -14.05
C TRP A 18 -7.36 31.40 -14.37
N ALA A 19 -6.74 32.27 -15.18
CA ALA A 19 -7.47 33.27 -15.95
C ALA A 19 -7.71 32.67 -17.35
N GLU A 20 -8.98 32.48 -17.74
CA GLU A 20 -9.32 31.93 -19.05
C GLU A 20 -8.85 32.84 -20.19
N SER A 21 -8.26 32.24 -21.23
CA SER A 21 -8.17 32.90 -22.54
C SER A 21 -9.49 32.70 -23.28
N LYS A 22 -10.01 33.76 -23.92
CA LYS A 22 -11.34 33.89 -24.54
C LYS A 22 -11.72 32.87 -25.65
N LYS A 23 -10.98 31.77 -25.86
CA LYS A 23 -11.13 30.90 -27.04
C LYS A 23 -11.55 29.44 -26.75
N GLY A 24 -11.95 29.07 -25.54
CA GLY A 24 -12.43 27.70 -25.26
C GLY A 24 -11.37 26.59 -25.46
N ILE A 25 -10.11 26.97 -25.68
CA ILE A 25 -8.97 26.06 -25.77
C ILE A 25 -8.24 26.12 -24.43
N ILE A 26 -8.18 24.96 -23.77
CA ILE A 26 -7.52 24.78 -22.48
C ILE A 26 -6.04 24.56 -22.76
N LYS A 27 -5.19 25.58 -22.57
CA LYS A 27 -3.74 25.38 -22.55
C LYS A 27 -3.34 24.81 -21.19
N ARG A 28 -2.69 23.63 -21.19
CA ARG A 28 -2.05 23.09 -19.99
C ARG A 28 -1.00 24.09 -19.44
N PRO A 29 -0.59 24.01 -18.17
CA PRO A 29 0.60 24.72 -17.73
C PRO A 29 1.76 24.28 -18.63
N TYR A 30 2.58 25.23 -19.08
CA TYR A 30 3.73 24.95 -19.94
C TYR A 30 4.55 23.80 -19.38
N TRP A 31 4.66 22.73 -20.16
CA TRP A 31 5.58 21.63 -19.92
C TRP A 31 6.82 21.91 -20.75
N SER A 32 7.88 22.46 -20.13
CA SER A 32 9.17 22.53 -20.81
C SER A 32 9.79 21.13 -20.77
N VAL A 33 9.89 20.50 -21.92
CA VAL A 33 10.66 19.27 -22.11
C VAL A 33 12.13 19.68 -22.19
N PHE A 34 12.95 19.11 -21.31
CA PHE A 34 14.40 19.22 -21.40
C PHE A 34 14.92 17.88 -21.92
N GLU A 35 15.69 17.91 -23.01
CA GLU A 35 16.49 16.76 -23.43
C GLU A 35 17.79 16.72 -22.59
N ASP A 36 18.43 15.54 -22.55
CA ASP A 36 19.57 15.21 -21.66
C ASP A 36 20.82 16.11 -21.88
N ASP A 37 20.83 16.94 -22.92
CA ASP A 37 21.89 17.89 -23.31
C ASP A 37 21.63 19.34 -22.87
N GLY A 38 20.48 19.63 -22.24
CA GLY A 38 20.19 20.94 -21.66
C GLY A 38 19.71 22.00 -22.66
N ASP A 39 19.43 21.62 -23.91
CA ASP A 39 18.82 22.53 -24.89
C ASP A 39 17.29 22.58 -24.73
N VAL A 40 16.74 23.81 -24.75
CA VAL A 40 15.31 24.07 -24.59
C VAL A 40 14.64 24.05 -25.95
N LYS A 41 13.98 22.93 -26.29
CA LYS A 41 12.93 22.94 -27.31
C LYS A 41 11.57 23.00 -26.64
N THR A 42 10.88 24.13 -26.85
CA THR A 42 9.48 24.28 -26.49
C THR A 42 8.64 23.56 -27.55
N GLU A 43 8.36 22.28 -27.35
CA GLU A 43 7.26 21.64 -28.07
C GLU A 43 5.96 21.92 -27.30
N GLU A 44 5.03 22.62 -27.95
CA GLU A 44 3.67 22.80 -27.45
C GLU A 44 2.95 21.43 -27.43
N ASP A 45 3.04 20.68 -26.32
CA ASP A 45 2.14 19.55 -26.07
C ASP A 45 0.77 20.12 -25.67
N ASP A 46 -0.10 20.24 -26.67
CA ASP A 46 -1.41 20.84 -26.57
C ASP A 46 -2.37 20.08 -25.65
N GLY A 47 -2.05 18.83 -25.28
CA GLY A 47 -2.59 18.09 -24.14
C GLY A 47 -4.07 18.34 -23.82
N SER A 48 -4.91 18.50 -24.83
CA SER A 48 -6.30 18.89 -24.66
C SER A 48 -7.12 17.60 -24.51
N TYR A 49 -7.84 17.46 -23.40
CA TYR A 49 -8.89 16.46 -23.33
C TYR A 49 -10.07 17.00 -24.14
N ASN A 50 -10.58 16.22 -25.08
CA ASN A 50 -11.87 16.54 -25.66
C ASN A 50 -12.91 16.46 -24.52
N ASP A 51 -13.55 17.60 -24.19
CA ASP A 51 -14.47 17.74 -23.05
C ASP A 51 -15.62 16.71 -23.12
N ASP A 52 -16.03 16.35 -24.34
CA ASP A 52 -17.08 15.36 -24.61
C ASP A 52 -16.72 13.94 -24.17
N SER A 53 -15.44 13.63 -24.00
CA SER A 53 -14.97 12.32 -23.52
C SER A 53 -14.92 12.21 -21.99
N LEU A 54 -15.05 13.33 -21.28
CA LEU A 54 -14.96 13.39 -19.83
C LEU A 54 -16.35 13.21 -19.20
N LYS A 55 -16.45 12.28 -18.26
CA LYS A 55 -17.68 12.09 -17.48
C LYS A 55 -17.73 13.12 -16.35
N TRP A 56 -18.55 14.15 -16.56
CA TRP A 56 -18.86 15.16 -15.56
C TRP A 56 -19.92 14.68 -14.57
N ARG A 57 -19.80 15.12 -13.32
CA ARG A 57 -20.81 14.96 -12.28
C ARG A 57 -21.17 16.33 -11.75
N VAL A 58 -22.46 16.56 -11.51
CA VAL A 58 -22.93 17.74 -10.80
C VAL A 58 -23.03 17.40 -9.32
N ASP A 59 -22.56 18.31 -8.48
CA ASP A 59 -22.65 18.13 -7.03
C ASP A 59 -24.11 18.25 -6.55
N LYS A 60 -24.37 17.82 -5.31
CA LYS A 60 -25.75 17.81 -4.78
C LYS A 60 -26.38 19.19 -4.71
N THR A 61 -25.57 20.24 -4.61
CA THR A 61 -26.04 21.63 -4.54
C THR A 61 -26.32 22.23 -5.93
N GLN A 62 -26.00 21.50 -7.00
CA GLN A 62 -26.03 21.98 -8.39
C GLN A 62 -25.18 23.25 -8.63
N LYS A 63 -24.25 23.54 -7.72
CA LYS A 63 -23.36 24.70 -7.82
C LYS A 63 -22.11 24.37 -8.62
N TYR A 64 -21.67 23.11 -8.57
CA TYR A 64 -20.42 22.69 -9.18
C TYR A 64 -20.64 21.49 -10.11
N LYS A 65 -19.98 21.50 -11.28
CA LYS A 65 -19.70 20.27 -12.02
C LYS A 65 -18.23 19.89 -11.84
N TYR A 66 -17.94 18.61 -11.66
CA TYR A 66 -16.58 18.13 -11.51
C TYR A 66 -16.33 16.84 -12.29
N CYS A 67 -15.08 16.67 -12.72
CA CYS A 67 -14.56 15.47 -13.34
C CYS A 67 -13.28 15.07 -12.59
N THR A 68 -13.10 13.77 -12.35
CA THR A 68 -11.87 13.24 -11.73
C THR A 68 -11.19 12.28 -12.68
N ILE A 69 -9.94 12.57 -13.00
CA ILE A 69 -9.04 11.75 -13.81
C ILE A 69 -8.07 11.06 -12.85
N LEU A 70 -7.89 9.75 -13.02
CA LEU A 70 -6.97 8.95 -12.22
C LEU A 70 -5.75 8.60 -13.07
N HIS A 71 -4.60 9.10 -12.66
CA HIS A 71 -3.30 8.73 -13.19
C HIS A 71 -2.67 7.68 -12.28
N THR A 72 -2.06 6.64 -12.83
CA THR A 72 -1.40 5.59 -12.04
C THR A 72 -0.04 5.26 -12.63
N THR A 73 0.98 5.17 -11.77
CA THR A 73 2.33 4.78 -12.17
C THR A 73 2.99 3.94 -11.09
N GLY A 74 4.01 3.18 -11.48
CA GLY A 74 4.92 2.50 -10.58
C GLY A 74 6.16 3.35 -10.31
N PHE A 75 6.57 3.42 -9.06
CA PHE A 75 7.87 3.93 -8.65
C PHE A 75 8.54 2.86 -7.78
N GLN A 76 9.53 2.17 -8.36
CA GLN A 76 10.08 0.96 -7.75
C GLN A 76 8.95 -0.03 -7.41
N THR A 77 8.80 -0.44 -6.15
CA THR A 77 7.70 -1.32 -5.72
C THR A 77 6.45 -0.55 -5.25
N TYR A 78 6.51 0.78 -5.21
CA TYR A 78 5.36 1.62 -4.88
C TYR A 78 4.45 1.82 -6.09
N ILE A 79 3.17 1.95 -5.80
CA ILE A 79 2.15 2.41 -6.73
C ILE A 79 1.80 3.85 -6.34
N ILE A 80 1.91 4.75 -7.30
CA ILE A 80 1.53 6.15 -7.16
C ILE A 80 0.25 6.36 -7.95
N GLU A 81 -0.78 6.85 -7.28
CA GLU A 81 -2.04 7.28 -7.87
C GLU A 81 -2.17 8.79 -7.72
N VAL A 82 -2.42 9.51 -8.82
CA VAL A 82 -2.72 10.95 -8.77
C VAL A 82 -4.14 11.16 -9.28
N LYS A 83 -5.00 11.68 -8.40
CA LYS A 83 -6.36 12.10 -8.73
C LYS A 83 -6.35 13.56 -9.07
N GLU A 84 -6.47 13.86 -10.35
CA GLU A 84 -6.73 15.20 -10.85
C GLU A 84 -8.23 15.44 -10.83
N THR A 85 -8.68 16.42 -10.05
CA THR A 85 -10.09 16.81 -10.00
C THR A 85 -10.24 18.20 -10.59
N ILE A 86 -10.97 18.27 -11.69
CA ILE A 86 -11.37 19.52 -12.32
C ILE A 86 -12.75 19.85 -11.76
N ARG A 87 -12.91 21.04 -11.19
CA ARG A 87 -14.17 21.57 -10.69
C ARG A 87 -14.50 22.87 -11.41
N ILE A 88 -15.72 23.00 -11.90
CA ILE A 88 -16.26 24.20 -12.54
C ILE A 88 -17.45 24.66 -11.72
N ASP A 89 -17.40 25.91 -11.26
CA ASP A 89 -18.53 26.61 -10.67
C ASP A 89 -19.53 26.97 -11.78
N LEU A 90 -20.75 26.45 -11.69
CA LEU A 90 -21.77 26.58 -12.73
C LEU A 90 -22.37 27.99 -12.80
N CYS A 91 -22.27 28.77 -11.72
CA CYS A 91 -22.80 30.14 -11.69
C CYS A 91 -21.80 31.12 -12.31
N THR A 92 -20.51 30.93 -12.05
CA THR A 92 -19.46 31.87 -12.45
C THR A 92 -18.67 31.40 -13.67
N GLY A 93 -18.77 30.12 -14.04
CA GLY A 93 -17.90 29.48 -15.03
C GLY A 93 -16.49 29.19 -14.50
N ASN A 94 -16.16 29.63 -13.28
CA ASN A 94 -14.81 29.54 -12.74
C ASN A 94 -14.35 28.09 -12.62
N ARG A 95 -13.19 27.81 -13.20
CA ARG A 95 -12.56 26.50 -13.15
C ARG A 95 -11.41 26.47 -12.15
N SER A 96 -11.41 25.42 -11.33
CA SER A 96 -10.32 25.06 -10.42
C SER A 96 -9.88 23.63 -10.70
N VAL A 97 -8.57 23.36 -10.62
CA VAL A 97 -8.02 22.01 -10.72
C VAL A 97 -7.27 21.71 -9.43
N SER A 98 -7.51 20.55 -8.84
CA SER A 98 -6.84 20.08 -7.62
C SER A 98 -6.23 18.71 -7.85
N TYR A 99 -5.04 18.45 -7.28
CA TYR A 99 -4.37 17.17 -7.38
C TYR A 99 -4.27 16.52 -6.00
N PHE A 100 -4.62 15.25 -5.93
CA PHE A 100 -4.50 14.43 -4.73
C PHE A 100 -3.68 13.20 -5.03
N MET A 101 -2.50 13.09 -4.41
CA MET A 101 -1.59 11.97 -4.58
C MET A 101 -1.82 10.93 -3.50
N ILE A 102 -1.75 9.66 -3.89
CA ILE A 102 -1.79 8.50 -3.03
C ILE A 102 -0.56 7.65 -3.36
N ILE A 103 0.20 7.29 -2.33
CA ILE A 103 1.34 6.40 -2.41
C ILE A 103 0.93 5.11 -1.69
N ARG A 104 1.09 3.97 -2.37
CA ARG A 104 0.80 2.63 -1.83
C ARG A 104 2.02 1.75 -2.01
N GLY A 105 2.29 0.88 -1.05
CA GLY A 105 3.31 -0.14 -1.18
C GLY A 105 3.84 -0.57 0.17
N SER A 106 5.11 -0.95 0.19
CA SER A 106 5.75 -1.53 1.37
C SER A 106 7.16 -0.98 1.47
N PHE A 107 7.52 -0.40 2.61
CA PHE A 107 8.90 0.05 2.81
C PHE A 107 9.86 -1.14 2.75
N LYS A 108 9.45 -2.29 3.30
CA LYS A 108 10.25 -3.53 3.29
C LYS A 108 10.44 -4.05 1.88
N THR A 109 9.35 -4.25 1.14
CA THR A 109 9.43 -4.78 -0.23
C THR A 109 10.27 -3.89 -1.12
N ASN A 110 10.19 -2.57 -0.91
CA ASN A 110 10.95 -1.62 -1.68
C ASN A 110 12.46 -1.69 -1.39
N HIS A 111 12.83 -1.66 -0.11
CA HIS A 111 14.23 -1.78 0.31
C HIS A 111 14.88 -3.09 -0.18
N LEU A 112 14.14 -4.20 -0.09
CA LEU A 112 14.58 -5.52 -0.54
C LEU A 112 14.38 -5.75 -2.05
N LYS A 113 14.13 -4.69 -2.83
CA LYS A 113 14.02 -4.71 -4.30
C LYS A 113 13.03 -5.75 -4.84
N GLY A 114 11.88 -5.90 -4.18
CA GLY A 114 10.84 -6.86 -4.51
C GLY A 114 10.81 -8.10 -3.61
N GLY A 115 11.88 -8.37 -2.85
CA GLY A 115 11.86 -9.37 -1.78
C GLY A 115 11.02 -8.91 -0.58
N ASN A 116 10.48 -9.83 0.22
CA ASN A 116 9.72 -9.48 1.43
C ASN A 116 10.11 -10.34 2.65
N CYS A 117 11.17 -11.15 2.49
CA CYS A 117 11.72 -12.02 3.52
C CYS A 117 13.04 -11.44 3.97
N GLY A 118 12.97 -10.46 4.86
CA GLY A 118 14.14 -9.77 5.37
C GLY A 118 13.75 -8.72 6.41
N ARG A 119 14.77 -8.22 7.11
CA ARG A 119 14.60 -7.14 8.08
C ARG A 119 14.51 -5.82 7.36
N LEU A 120 13.76 -4.88 7.93
CA LEU A 120 13.96 -3.46 7.69
C LEU A 120 14.21 -2.79 9.03
N THR A 121 15.40 -2.23 9.12
CA THR A 121 15.83 -1.50 10.29
C THR A 121 15.22 -0.10 10.31
N PHE A 122 15.40 0.61 11.42
CA PHE A 122 14.96 2.00 11.49
C PHE A 122 15.70 2.88 10.47
N ASP A 123 16.99 2.64 10.23
CA ASP A 123 17.75 3.42 9.25
C ASP A 123 17.28 3.15 7.82
N ASP A 124 16.97 1.89 7.51
CA ASP A 124 16.41 1.54 6.21
C ASP A 124 15.05 2.25 6.00
N LEU A 125 14.22 2.33 7.04
CA LEU A 125 12.98 3.10 7.02
C LEU A 125 13.26 4.60 6.74
N GLN A 126 14.28 5.19 7.37
CA GLN A 126 14.68 6.57 7.10
C GLN A 126 15.15 6.75 5.65
N GLU A 127 15.92 5.80 5.10
CA GLU A 127 16.31 5.80 3.69
C GLU A 127 15.09 5.74 2.77
N GLN A 128 14.08 4.93 3.08
CA GLN A 128 12.87 4.83 2.28
C GLN A 128 12.03 6.10 2.33
N ILE A 129 11.88 6.71 3.50
CA ILE A 129 11.18 7.99 3.64
C ILE A 129 11.90 9.07 2.85
N LYS A 130 13.23 9.17 2.99
CA LYS A 130 14.06 10.10 2.24
C LYS A 130 13.89 9.92 0.73
N LEU A 131 13.93 8.67 0.25
CA LEU A 131 13.73 8.34 -1.15
C LEU A 131 12.38 8.85 -1.68
N ILE A 132 11.29 8.64 -0.92
CA ILE A 132 9.95 9.13 -1.30
C ILE A 132 9.94 10.67 -1.37
N VAL A 133 10.45 11.34 -0.33
CA VAL A 133 10.48 12.81 -0.23
C VAL A 133 11.30 13.42 -1.36
N GLU A 134 12.50 12.90 -1.63
CA GLU A 134 13.41 13.46 -2.63
C GLU A 134 12.94 13.18 -4.05
N VAL A 135 12.53 11.94 -4.36
CA VAL A 135 12.14 11.58 -5.74
C VAL A 135 10.79 12.17 -6.10
N LEU A 136 9.85 12.17 -5.16
CA LEU A 136 8.53 12.73 -5.40
C LEU A 136 8.43 14.20 -5.04
N GLY A 137 9.51 14.86 -4.60
CA GLY A 137 9.56 16.29 -4.25
C GLY A 137 8.52 16.74 -3.20
N VAL A 138 8.05 15.83 -2.36
CA VAL A 138 6.95 16.06 -1.41
C VAL A 138 7.47 16.30 -0.01
N ASP A 139 6.74 17.10 0.77
CA ASP A 139 7.01 17.32 2.18
C ASP A 139 6.41 16.20 3.04
N ALA A 140 7.25 15.52 3.82
CA ALA A 140 6.85 14.41 4.70
C ALA A 140 5.80 14.83 5.75
N GLU A 141 5.78 16.11 6.17
CA GLU A 141 4.79 16.63 7.11
C GLU A 141 3.41 16.80 6.49
N LYS A 142 3.34 16.94 5.16
CA LYS A 142 2.08 17.07 4.41
C LYS A 142 1.51 15.74 3.94
N ILE A 143 2.31 14.67 4.02
CA ILE A 143 1.91 13.31 3.63
C ILE A 143 1.25 12.65 4.82
N LYS A 144 -0.08 12.56 4.78
CA LYS A 144 -0.87 11.88 5.79
C LYS A 144 -0.87 10.38 5.54
N ILE A 145 -0.56 9.60 6.56
CA ILE A 145 -0.67 8.14 6.55
C ILE A 145 -2.15 7.79 6.66
N GLU A 146 -2.63 6.95 5.75
CA GLU A 146 -4.01 6.46 5.74
C GLU A 146 -4.10 5.05 6.31
N ASN A 147 -3.06 4.23 6.06
CA ASN A 147 -2.94 2.88 6.62
C ASN A 147 -1.47 2.60 6.94
N LEU A 148 -1.23 1.87 8.03
CA LEU A 148 0.10 1.41 8.44
C LEU A 148 0.00 -0.01 9.00
N ALA A 149 0.90 -0.89 8.61
CA ALA A 149 0.97 -2.25 9.14
C ALA A 149 2.32 -2.53 9.81
N PRO A 150 2.52 -2.11 11.08
CA PRO A 150 3.59 -2.63 11.92
C PRO A 150 3.65 -4.15 11.88
N SER A 151 4.84 -4.66 11.60
CA SER A 151 5.05 -6.07 11.34
C SER A 151 6.40 -6.52 11.90
N ILE A 152 6.48 -7.81 12.27
CA ILE A 152 7.72 -8.46 12.69
C ILE A 152 7.80 -9.88 12.14
N LEU A 153 9.00 -10.25 11.69
CA LEU A 153 9.30 -11.56 11.12
C LEU A 153 10.07 -12.39 12.14
N VAL A 154 9.44 -13.43 12.68
CA VAL A 154 9.96 -14.23 13.77
C VAL A 154 10.41 -15.60 13.25
N SER A 155 11.64 -16.00 13.56
CA SER A 155 12.12 -17.36 13.29
C SER A 155 11.65 -18.30 14.40
N LEU A 156 10.94 -19.36 14.04
CA LEU A 156 10.47 -20.38 14.98
C LEU A 156 11.30 -21.68 14.82
N PRO A 157 11.44 -22.48 15.89
CA PRO A 157 12.13 -23.77 15.82
C PRO A 157 11.22 -24.90 15.31
N PHE A 158 10.01 -24.59 14.83
CA PHE A 158 9.00 -25.53 14.37
C PHE A 158 8.18 -24.95 13.21
N PRO A 159 7.50 -25.79 12.41
CA PRO A 159 6.66 -25.36 11.29
C PRO A 159 5.57 -24.37 11.71
N VAL A 160 5.46 -23.25 11.01
CA VAL A 160 4.60 -22.13 11.43
C VAL A 160 3.14 -22.44 11.16
N TYR A 161 2.81 -22.89 9.94
CA TYR A 161 1.41 -23.10 9.57
C TYR A 161 0.73 -24.16 10.44
N GLU A 162 1.39 -25.28 10.70
CA GLU A 162 0.95 -26.37 11.56
C GLU A 162 0.73 -25.86 12.99
N PHE A 163 1.71 -25.14 13.54
CA PHE A 163 1.57 -24.51 14.85
C PHE A 163 0.35 -23.58 14.91
N LEU A 164 0.19 -22.68 13.94
CA LEU A 164 -0.95 -21.76 13.91
C LEU A 164 -2.27 -22.50 13.79
N LYS A 165 -2.34 -23.56 12.96
CA LYS A 165 -3.55 -24.36 12.78
C LYS A 165 -3.98 -25.06 14.06
N ASP A 166 -3.03 -25.60 14.82
CA ASP A 166 -3.32 -26.41 15.99
C ASP A 166 -3.42 -25.58 17.28
N SER A 167 -2.83 -24.38 17.30
CA SER A 167 -2.66 -23.58 18.53
C SER A 167 -3.41 -22.24 18.51
N LEU A 168 -3.68 -21.63 17.35
CA LEU A 168 -4.23 -20.27 17.30
C LEU A 168 -5.76 -20.27 17.48
N ILE A 169 -6.24 -19.69 18.59
CA ILE A 169 -7.68 -19.70 18.91
C ILE A 169 -8.34 -18.37 18.56
N SER A 170 -7.97 -17.30 19.28
CA SER A 170 -8.70 -16.03 19.20
C SER A 170 -7.86 -14.82 19.61
N TYR A 171 -8.28 -13.63 19.17
CA TYR A 171 -7.78 -12.35 19.63
C TYR A 171 -8.91 -11.58 20.32
N ARG A 172 -8.75 -11.29 21.62
CA ARG A 172 -9.80 -10.65 22.44
C ARG A 172 -11.17 -11.34 22.38
N GLY A 173 -11.14 -12.67 22.24
CA GLY A 173 -12.34 -13.51 22.11
C GLY A 173 -13.01 -13.47 20.73
N ASN A 174 -12.37 -12.91 19.70
CA ASN A 174 -12.79 -13.07 18.31
C ASN A 174 -11.94 -14.16 17.67
N ALA A 175 -12.58 -15.19 17.12
CA ALA A 175 -11.88 -16.29 16.46
C ALA A 175 -11.07 -15.80 15.26
N PHE A 176 -9.88 -16.36 15.09
CA PHE A 176 -9.11 -16.14 13.87
C PHE A 176 -9.79 -16.83 12.68
N LYS A 177 -9.70 -16.19 11.52
CA LYS A 177 -10.16 -16.73 10.24
C LYS A 177 -8.95 -17.17 9.44
N GLN A 178 -9.08 -18.30 8.77
CA GLN A 178 -8.09 -18.78 7.82
C GLN A 178 -8.08 -17.86 6.60
N TYR A 179 -6.91 -17.63 5.99
CA TYR A 179 -6.85 -16.99 4.68
C TYR A 179 -7.50 -17.86 3.62
N ASP A 180 -8.04 -17.20 2.59
CA ASP A 180 -8.41 -17.90 1.37
C ASP A 180 -7.16 -18.55 0.76
N PRO A 181 -7.29 -19.77 0.21
CA PRO A 181 -6.19 -20.44 -0.46
C PRO A 181 -5.73 -19.63 -1.68
N ASP A 182 -4.43 -19.72 -1.98
CA ASP A 182 -3.87 -19.17 -3.22
C ASP A 182 -4.33 -19.96 -4.47
N GLU A 183 -3.83 -19.57 -5.64
CA GLU A 183 -4.17 -20.24 -6.92
C GLU A 183 -3.80 -21.73 -6.93
N ASN A 184 -2.88 -22.17 -6.06
CA ASN A 184 -2.45 -23.56 -5.93
C ASN A 184 -3.16 -24.31 -4.78
N GLY A 185 -4.14 -23.68 -4.12
CA GLY A 185 -4.82 -24.26 -2.97
C GLY A 185 -4.08 -24.08 -1.63
N THR A 186 -2.97 -23.34 -1.61
CA THR A 186 -2.12 -23.18 -0.42
C THR A 186 -2.70 -22.12 0.50
N VAL A 187 -2.92 -22.48 1.76
CA VAL A 187 -3.25 -21.53 2.81
C VAL A 187 -2.00 -21.20 3.60
N ILE A 188 -1.72 -19.90 3.75
CA ILE A 188 -0.49 -19.43 4.41
C ILE A 188 -0.68 -19.03 5.88
N GLY A 189 -1.91 -18.90 6.38
CA GLY A 189 -2.12 -18.54 7.78
C GLY A 189 -3.51 -17.99 8.09
N TYR A 190 -3.56 -17.06 9.03
CA TYR A 190 -4.78 -16.58 9.65
C TYR A 190 -4.80 -15.06 9.84
N HIS A 191 -6.01 -14.51 9.93
CA HIS A 191 -6.25 -13.10 10.24
C HIS A 191 -7.50 -12.92 11.12
N CYS A 192 -7.49 -11.88 11.94
CA CYS A 192 -8.61 -11.47 12.77
C CYS A 192 -8.98 -10.03 12.44
N PRO A 193 -9.93 -9.80 11.51
CA PRO A 193 -10.35 -8.46 11.13
C PRO A 193 -11.24 -7.84 12.21
N LEU A 194 -10.89 -6.64 12.64
CA LEU A 194 -11.68 -5.78 13.54
C LEU A 194 -12.05 -4.47 12.84
N GLY A 195 -12.83 -3.62 13.51
CA GLY A 195 -13.37 -2.39 12.89
C GLY A 195 -12.33 -1.31 12.52
N GLN A 196 -11.14 -1.31 13.14
CA GLN A 196 -10.06 -0.36 12.87
C GLN A 196 -8.69 -1.02 12.59
N VAL A 197 -8.56 -2.29 12.97
CA VAL A 197 -7.31 -3.05 13.02
C VAL A 197 -7.56 -4.44 12.45
N GLU A 198 -6.57 -5.03 11.82
CA GLU A 198 -6.56 -6.44 11.42
C GLU A 198 -5.28 -7.09 11.92
N VAL A 199 -5.41 -8.09 12.80
CA VAL A 199 -4.27 -8.86 13.31
C VAL A 199 -4.02 -10.03 12.39
N LYS A 200 -2.78 -10.26 11.95
CA LYS A 200 -2.43 -11.33 11.01
C LYS A 200 -1.23 -12.12 11.50
N LEU A 201 -1.31 -13.44 11.31
CA LEU A 201 -0.23 -14.39 11.57
C LEU A 201 -0.16 -15.35 10.41
N TYR A 202 0.98 -15.43 9.74
CA TYR A 202 1.12 -16.32 8.60
C TYR A 202 2.55 -16.80 8.40
N ASP A 203 2.66 -17.95 7.75
CA ASP A 203 3.91 -18.60 7.39
C ASP A 203 4.52 -17.91 6.17
N LYS A 204 5.53 -17.08 6.42
CA LYS A 204 6.29 -16.37 5.40
C LYS A 204 7.22 -17.33 4.66
N SER A 205 7.68 -18.38 5.31
CA SER A 205 8.49 -19.40 4.66
C SER A 205 7.67 -20.16 3.63
N LEU A 206 6.46 -20.56 3.97
CA LEU A 206 5.53 -21.21 3.05
C LEU A 206 5.19 -20.29 1.88
N GLN A 207 4.93 -19.00 2.14
CA GLN A 207 4.64 -18.02 1.09
C GLN A 207 5.76 -17.89 0.04
N TYR A 208 7.03 -18.04 0.45
CA TYR A 208 8.20 -17.86 -0.42
C TYR A 208 8.99 -19.14 -0.68
N ASN A 209 8.43 -20.30 -0.31
CA ASN A 209 9.07 -21.61 -0.40
C ASN A 209 10.50 -21.63 0.19
N LEU A 210 10.64 -21.13 1.43
CA LEU A 210 11.92 -21.07 2.15
C LEU A 210 12.09 -22.29 3.07
N PRO A 211 13.32 -22.79 3.27
CA PRO A 211 13.59 -23.96 4.11
C PRO A 211 13.54 -23.68 5.62
N SER A 212 13.46 -22.40 6.03
CA SER A 212 13.34 -21.96 7.42
C SER A 212 11.90 -21.97 7.90
N TYR A 213 11.63 -21.70 9.19
CA TYR A 213 10.27 -21.46 9.69
C TYR A 213 10.12 -20.00 10.14
N LEU A 214 9.53 -19.19 9.27
CA LEU A 214 9.41 -17.73 9.48
C LEU A 214 7.95 -17.35 9.61
N MET A 215 7.56 -16.90 10.80
CA MET A 215 6.23 -16.38 11.07
C MET A 215 6.23 -14.86 10.91
N GLN A 216 5.33 -14.35 10.07
CA GLN A 216 5.05 -12.92 10.03
C GLN A 216 3.89 -12.63 10.97
N PHE A 217 4.12 -11.73 11.93
CA PHE A 217 3.08 -11.16 12.80
C PHE A 217 2.88 -9.69 12.42
N GLU A 218 1.63 -9.30 12.19
CA GLU A 218 1.27 -7.95 11.70
C GLU A 218 0.03 -7.42 12.43
N ASP A 219 0.09 -6.15 12.83
CA ASP A 219 -1.05 -5.39 13.33
C ASP A 219 -1.38 -4.28 12.32
N ARG A 220 -2.33 -4.54 11.43
CA ARG A 220 -2.66 -3.62 10.32
C ARG A 220 -3.70 -2.61 10.73
N PHE A 221 -3.32 -1.34 10.79
CA PHE A 221 -4.22 -0.23 11.03
C PHE A 221 -4.92 0.18 9.74
N CYS A 222 -6.18 -0.27 9.59
CA CYS A 222 -7.07 0.13 8.50
C CYS A 222 -7.69 1.52 8.72
N LYS A 223 -7.72 1.99 9.98
CA LYS A 223 -8.07 3.37 10.33
C LYS A 223 -7.09 3.91 11.36
N MET A 224 -6.62 5.14 11.12
CA MET A 224 -5.52 5.72 11.89
C MET A 224 -5.92 6.29 13.26
N GLN A 225 -7.19 6.31 13.66
CA GLN A 225 -7.58 6.92 14.94
C GLN A 225 -6.91 6.24 16.14
N ARG A 226 -6.91 4.90 16.18
CA ARG A 226 -6.25 4.15 17.25
C ARG A 226 -4.75 4.42 17.30
N LEU A 227 -4.08 4.35 16.14
CA LEU A 227 -2.63 4.56 16.06
C LEU A 227 -2.23 5.99 16.43
N LYS A 228 -2.99 6.99 15.96
CA LYS A 228 -2.83 8.39 16.35
C LYS A 228 -2.94 8.57 17.86
N ASN A 229 -3.94 7.98 18.50
CA ASN A 229 -4.18 8.16 19.93
C ASN A 229 -3.13 7.46 20.80
N LEU A 230 -2.63 6.29 20.37
CA LEU A 230 -1.65 5.52 21.15
C LEU A 230 -0.22 6.03 20.98
N VAL A 231 0.14 6.44 19.75
CA VAL A 231 1.56 6.66 19.37
C VAL A 231 1.79 8.06 18.79
N GLY A 232 0.75 8.73 18.31
CA GLY A 232 0.89 10.07 17.71
C GLY A 232 1.45 10.05 16.29
N ILE A 233 1.30 8.94 15.55
CA ILE A 233 1.66 8.83 14.13
C ILE A 233 0.45 9.22 13.27
N VAL A 234 0.64 10.25 12.46
CA VAL A 234 -0.36 10.79 11.52
C VAL A 234 0.26 11.06 10.16
N HIS A 235 1.47 11.59 10.12
CA HIS A 235 2.18 12.00 8.92
C HIS A 235 3.41 11.12 8.66
N LEU A 236 3.93 11.13 7.43
CA LEU A 236 5.14 10.39 7.08
C LEU A 236 6.35 10.86 7.90
N SER A 237 6.41 12.14 8.24
CA SER A 237 7.44 12.71 9.12
C SER A 237 7.45 12.09 10.51
N ASP A 238 6.31 11.62 11.03
CA ASP A 238 6.24 10.98 12.35
C ASP A 238 6.99 9.64 12.40
N LEU A 239 7.17 8.98 11.25
CA LEU A 239 7.98 7.76 11.16
C LEU A 239 9.50 8.04 11.20
N LYS A 240 9.90 9.32 11.20
CA LYS A 240 11.29 9.75 11.43
C LYS A 240 11.60 9.93 12.92
N ASP A 241 10.58 9.98 13.77
CA ASP A 241 10.73 10.07 15.21
C ASP A 241 10.89 8.66 15.80
N HIS A 242 12.11 8.34 16.24
CA HIS A 242 12.42 7.06 16.85
C HIS A 242 11.52 6.77 18.05
N SER A 243 11.19 7.77 18.88
CA SER A 243 10.37 7.56 20.08
C SER A 243 8.94 7.15 19.74
N LYS A 244 8.40 7.62 18.61
CA LYS A 244 7.09 7.20 18.10
C LYS A 244 7.17 5.80 17.49
N VAL A 245 8.19 5.54 16.67
CA VAL A 245 8.35 4.21 16.05
C VAL A 245 8.60 3.14 17.11
N GLU A 246 9.35 3.46 18.16
CA GLU A 246 9.66 2.55 19.26
C GLU A 246 8.39 2.08 19.99
N LYS A 247 7.43 2.97 20.27
CA LYS A 247 6.13 2.61 20.88
C LYS A 247 5.28 1.63 20.08
N LEU A 248 5.61 1.37 18.82
CA LEU A 248 4.91 0.34 18.03
C LEU A 248 5.18 -1.07 18.56
N ILE A 249 6.30 -1.31 19.27
CA ILE A 249 6.52 -2.60 19.94
C ILE A 249 5.50 -2.84 21.05
N ASP A 250 5.16 -1.81 21.83
CA ASP A 250 4.20 -1.93 22.91
C ASP A 250 2.84 -2.36 22.37
N ILE A 251 2.46 -1.85 21.19
CA ILE A 251 1.26 -2.28 20.47
C ILE A 251 1.37 -3.75 20.06
N LEU A 252 2.45 -4.16 19.39
CA LEU A 252 2.63 -5.54 18.95
C LEU A 252 2.62 -6.52 20.12
N ILE A 253 3.30 -6.19 21.21
CA ILE A 253 3.35 -6.99 22.43
C ILE A 253 1.99 -7.06 23.10
N GLN A 254 1.29 -5.93 23.24
CA GLN A 254 -0.06 -5.94 23.79
C GLN A 254 -1.00 -6.78 22.91
N THR A 255 -0.89 -6.67 21.58
CA THR A 255 -1.68 -7.46 20.65
C THR A 255 -1.36 -8.96 20.79
N TRP A 256 -0.10 -9.33 20.96
CA TRP A 256 0.30 -10.71 21.23
C TRP A 256 -0.21 -11.22 22.60
N ASP A 257 -0.08 -10.41 23.65
CA ASP A 257 -0.54 -10.71 25.01
C ASP A 257 -2.06 -10.90 25.10
N ASP A 258 -2.81 -10.37 24.13
CA ASP A 258 -4.26 -10.52 23.99
C ASP A 258 -4.68 -11.68 23.07
N ILE A 259 -3.74 -12.35 22.40
CA ILE A 259 -3.99 -13.59 21.67
C ILE A 259 -4.15 -14.73 22.69
N LEU A 260 -5.11 -15.61 22.42
CA LEU A 260 -5.31 -16.87 23.12
C LEU A 260 -4.74 -17.99 22.26
N LEU A 261 -3.77 -18.73 22.82
CA LEU A 261 -3.16 -19.89 22.20
C LEU A 261 -3.46 -21.13 23.03
N PHE A 262 -3.75 -22.23 22.35
CA PHE A 262 -3.70 -23.56 22.93
C PHE A 262 -2.26 -24.05 22.90
N ASP A 263 -1.82 -24.71 23.96
CA ASP A 263 -0.52 -25.35 24.02
C ASP A 263 -0.73 -26.86 23.91
N ASN A 264 -0.56 -27.38 22.69
CA ASN A 264 -0.79 -28.79 22.37
C ASN A 264 0.25 -29.75 22.97
N SER A 265 1.26 -29.24 23.66
CA SER A 265 2.23 -30.06 24.38
C SER A 265 1.76 -30.50 25.77
N ILE A 266 0.65 -29.94 26.27
CA ILE A 266 0.07 -30.32 27.56
C ILE A 266 -0.58 -31.71 27.43
N ASP A 267 -0.15 -32.65 28.26
CA ASP A 267 -0.78 -33.98 28.36
C ASP A 267 -2.14 -33.90 29.09
N GLU A 268 -3.24 -34.20 28.40
CA GLU A 268 -4.59 -34.27 28.96
C GLU A 268 -4.69 -35.28 30.13
N ASN A 269 -3.87 -36.33 30.11
CA ASN A 269 -3.88 -37.37 31.14
C ASN A 269 -2.99 -37.04 32.35
N ASN A 270 -2.39 -35.85 32.39
CA ASN A 270 -1.54 -35.44 33.51
C ASN A 270 -2.35 -35.47 34.83
N PRO A 271 -1.96 -36.31 35.81
CA PRO A 271 -2.73 -36.52 37.04
C PRO A 271 -2.73 -35.29 37.96
N ILE A 272 -1.80 -34.34 37.77
CA ILE A 272 -1.71 -33.09 38.53
C ILE A 272 -2.86 -32.14 38.17
N LEU A 273 -3.40 -32.25 36.95
CA LEU A 273 -4.50 -31.41 36.51
C LEU A 273 -5.75 -31.71 37.33
N ASN A 274 -6.45 -30.67 37.77
CA ASN A 274 -7.78 -30.84 38.33
C ASN A 274 -8.83 -31.06 37.20
N ALA A 275 -10.05 -31.46 37.56
CA ALA A 275 -11.10 -31.80 36.59
C ALA A 275 -11.41 -30.66 35.60
N ARG A 276 -11.32 -29.41 36.07
CA ARG A 276 -11.61 -28.20 35.31
C ARG A 276 -10.47 -27.83 34.36
N GLN A 277 -9.23 -28.00 34.79
CA GLN A 277 -8.06 -27.86 33.94
C GLN A 277 -8.06 -28.92 32.83
N ARG A 278 -8.39 -30.18 33.15
CA ARG A 278 -8.58 -31.23 32.13
C ARG A 278 -9.64 -30.86 31.10
N GLU A 279 -10.79 -30.32 31.54
CA GLU A 279 -11.81 -29.82 30.62
C GLU A 279 -11.27 -28.72 29.69
N MET A 280 -10.48 -27.79 30.23
CA MET A 280 -9.84 -26.75 29.42
C MET A 280 -8.81 -27.30 28.44
N VAL A 281 -8.00 -28.29 28.81
CA VAL A 281 -7.04 -28.91 27.88
C VAL A 281 -7.79 -29.63 26.76
N LYS A 282 -8.90 -30.30 27.10
CA LYS A 282 -9.69 -31.08 26.16
C LYS A 282 -10.48 -30.25 25.14
N TYR A 283 -10.97 -29.07 25.53
CA TYR A 283 -11.90 -28.27 24.71
C TYR A 283 -11.41 -26.85 24.43
N GLY A 284 -10.30 -26.43 25.03
CA GLY A 284 -9.79 -25.06 24.96
C GLY A 284 -9.19 -24.69 23.61
N ASP A 285 -8.86 -25.65 22.76
CA ASP A 285 -8.46 -25.43 21.37
C ASP A 285 -9.61 -24.88 20.51
N ASN A 286 -10.86 -25.15 20.90
CA ASN A 286 -12.05 -24.81 20.14
C ASN A 286 -12.54 -23.39 20.46
N PRO A 287 -12.56 -22.44 19.50
CA PRO A 287 -13.08 -21.10 19.74
C PRO A 287 -14.53 -21.07 20.26
N LYS A 288 -15.36 -22.04 19.87
CA LYS A 288 -16.76 -22.15 20.34
C LYS A 288 -16.87 -22.47 21.83
N TYR A 289 -15.87 -23.11 22.43
CA TYR A 289 -15.81 -23.30 23.88
C TYR A 289 -15.77 -21.95 24.59
N TRP A 290 -14.86 -21.07 24.16
CA TRP A 290 -14.67 -19.74 24.73
C TRP A 290 -15.85 -18.80 24.48
N GLU A 291 -16.45 -18.85 23.29
CA GLU A 291 -17.67 -18.09 22.98
C GLU A 291 -18.83 -18.47 23.92
N LYS A 292 -19.06 -19.79 24.10
CA LYS A 292 -20.09 -20.29 25.02
C LYS A 292 -19.80 -19.90 26.46
N LEU A 293 -18.53 -19.98 26.89
CA LEU A 293 -18.12 -19.59 28.23
C LEU A 293 -18.39 -18.10 28.46
N LYS A 294 -17.99 -17.24 27.52
CA LYS A 294 -18.22 -15.79 27.56
C LYS A 294 -19.71 -15.42 27.62
N ALA A 295 -20.56 -16.18 26.92
CA ALA A 295 -22.01 -15.95 26.92
C ALA A 295 -22.71 -16.40 28.21
N LYS A 296 -22.16 -17.40 28.91
CA LYS A 296 -22.80 -18.03 30.08
C LYS A 296 -22.32 -17.51 31.43
N CYS A 297 -21.14 -16.89 31.49
CA CYS A 297 -20.57 -16.45 32.76
C CYS A 297 -20.33 -14.93 32.80
N THR A 298 -20.04 -14.42 33.99
CA THR A 298 -19.71 -13.01 34.18
C THR A 298 -18.36 -12.68 33.53
N SER A 299 -18.12 -11.39 33.25
CA SER A 299 -16.84 -10.95 32.68
C SER A 299 -15.65 -11.32 33.57
N SER A 300 -15.78 -11.24 34.90
CA SER A 300 -14.68 -11.60 35.82
C SER A 300 -14.40 -13.10 35.78
N THR A 301 -15.44 -13.94 35.76
CA THR A 301 -15.30 -15.38 35.61
C THR A 301 -14.60 -15.73 34.29
N TYR A 302 -15.01 -15.11 33.17
CA TYR A 302 -14.37 -15.33 31.87
C TYR A 302 -12.89 -14.94 31.89
N THR A 303 -12.56 -13.76 32.42
CA THR A 303 -11.15 -13.31 32.53
C THR A 303 -10.32 -14.25 33.39
N ASN A 304 -10.85 -14.72 34.52
CA ASN A 304 -10.16 -15.68 35.39
C ASN A 304 -9.93 -17.03 34.68
N ARG A 305 -10.89 -17.46 33.84
CA ARG A 305 -10.78 -18.69 33.04
C ARG A 305 -9.70 -18.58 31.97
N ILE A 306 -9.62 -17.45 31.30
CA ILE A 306 -8.54 -17.15 30.35
C ILE A 306 -7.18 -17.13 31.05
N ALA A 307 -7.10 -16.51 32.23
CA ALA A 307 -5.86 -16.48 33.02
C ALA A 307 -5.42 -17.88 33.47
N GLU A 308 -6.37 -18.70 33.97
CA GLU A 308 -6.12 -20.10 34.33
C GLU A 308 -5.63 -20.91 33.12
N PHE A 309 -6.27 -20.75 31.97
CA PHE A 309 -5.86 -21.47 30.76
C PHE A 309 -4.47 -21.07 30.27
N ARG A 310 -4.12 -19.78 30.38
CA ARG A 310 -2.77 -19.31 30.08
C ARG A 310 -1.74 -19.90 31.04
N SER A 311 -2.07 -20.03 32.33
CA SER A 311 -1.14 -20.61 33.30
C SER A 311 -0.87 -22.08 33.01
N LEU A 312 -1.83 -22.84 32.46
CA LEU A 312 -1.61 -24.24 32.06
C LEU A 312 -0.43 -24.43 31.10
N SER A 313 -0.28 -23.52 30.13
CA SER A 313 0.86 -23.57 29.19
C SER A 313 2.19 -23.32 29.90
N THR A 314 2.21 -22.47 30.94
CA THR A 314 3.42 -22.20 31.75
C THR A 314 3.72 -23.33 32.73
N ASP A 315 2.69 -23.88 33.38
CA ASP A 315 2.83 -24.85 34.48
C ASP A 315 3.04 -26.28 33.96
N HIS A 316 2.49 -26.60 32.78
CA HIS A 316 2.40 -27.98 32.27
C HIS A 316 2.69 -28.13 30.77
N GLY A 317 2.97 -27.05 30.06
CA GLY A 317 3.21 -27.06 28.61
C GLY A 317 4.59 -26.56 28.20
N GLY A 318 4.75 -26.29 26.91
CA GLY A 318 5.96 -25.77 26.29
C GLY A 318 6.09 -24.26 26.39
N ASN A 319 5.08 -23.57 26.95
CA ASN A 319 5.04 -22.12 27.14
C ASN A 319 5.24 -21.35 25.82
N TYR A 320 4.64 -21.84 24.73
CA TYR A 320 4.83 -21.29 23.38
C TYR A 320 4.46 -19.81 23.29
N HIS A 321 3.43 -19.38 24.00
CA HIS A 321 3.01 -17.97 24.02
C HIS A 321 4.13 -17.04 24.51
N GLN A 322 4.74 -17.34 25.66
CA GLN A 322 5.83 -16.54 26.21
C GLN A 322 7.12 -16.67 25.39
N ASN A 323 7.41 -17.86 24.86
CA ASN A 323 8.59 -18.09 24.04
C ASN A 323 8.55 -17.24 22.76
N ILE A 324 7.41 -17.24 22.05
CA ILE A 324 7.23 -16.42 20.85
C ILE A 324 7.22 -14.92 21.21
N ARG A 325 6.61 -14.54 22.33
CA ARG A 325 6.67 -13.15 22.85
C ARG A 325 8.12 -12.68 23.00
N ASN A 326 8.98 -13.50 23.59
CA ASN A 326 10.40 -13.19 23.77
C ASN A 326 11.12 -13.06 22.41
N LEU A 327 10.78 -13.90 21.43
CA LEU A 327 11.33 -13.80 20.07
C LEU A 327 10.88 -12.52 19.35
N ILE A 328 9.63 -12.09 19.52
CA ILE A 328 9.12 -10.80 19.01
C ILE A 328 9.96 -9.65 19.59
N ILE A 329 10.19 -9.63 20.90
CA ILE A 329 11.00 -8.59 21.57
C ILE A 329 12.45 -8.63 21.06
N ALA A 330 13.04 -9.82 20.99
CA ALA A 330 14.41 -9.99 20.54
C ALA A 330 14.61 -9.49 19.10
N GLU A 331 13.69 -9.85 18.20
CA GLU A 331 13.73 -9.40 16.81
C GLU A 331 13.51 -7.88 16.72
N TRP A 332 12.62 -7.30 17.53
CA TRP A 332 12.41 -5.85 17.57
C TRP A 332 13.68 -5.11 17.97
N ASN A 333 14.36 -5.60 19.00
CA ASN A 333 15.62 -5.03 19.47
C ASN A 333 16.73 -5.10 18.42
N ILE A 334 16.73 -6.10 17.53
CA ILE A 334 17.68 -6.16 16.41
C ILE A 334 17.39 -5.06 15.41
N ILE A 335 16.12 -4.90 15.01
CA ILE A 335 15.73 -3.93 13.97
C ILE A 335 15.66 -2.47 14.47
N SER A 336 15.66 -2.24 15.79
CA SER A 336 15.74 -0.89 16.38
C SER A 336 17.18 -0.43 16.62
N LYS A 337 18.12 -1.33 16.94
CA LYS A 337 19.52 -1.00 17.30
C LYS A 337 20.42 -0.51 16.17
N SER A 338 19.98 -0.48 14.91
CA SER A 338 20.85 -0.12 13.77
C SER A 338 21.42 1.31 13.83
N TRP A 339 20.94 2.14 14.76
CA TRP A 339 21.32 3.55 14.96
C TRP A 339 22.83 3.84 15.20
N GLN A 340 23.68 2.83 15.36
CA GLN A 340 25.14 3.04 15.47
C GLN A 340 25.85 2.86 14.11
N LYS A 341 25.98 4.00 13.42
CA LYS A 341 26.83 4.35 12.26
C LYS A 341 26.00 4.65 11.00
N LEU A 342 25.85 5.94 10.71
CA LEU A 342 25.63 6.41 9.33
C LEU A 342 26.94 6.24 8.55
N PRO A 343 27.04 5.35 7.54
CA PRO A 343 28.11 5.43 6.57
C PRO A 343 27.79 6.52 5.55
N SER A 344 28.83 7.19 5.10
CA SER A 344 28.82 8.22 4.07
C SER A 344 28.15 7.77 2.76
N VAL A 345 27.37 8.69 2.19
CA VAL A 345 26.60 8.53 0.96
C VAL A 345 27.51 8.13 -0.22
N LYS A 346 27.28 6.96 -0.81
CA LYS A 346 27.72 6.69 -2.19
C LYS A 346 26.63 7.19 -3.15
N LYS A 347 27.03 8.00 -4.15
CA LYS A 347 26.16 8.43 -5.27
C LYS A 347 25.45 7.21 -5.86
N ARG A 348 24.11 7.20 -5.86
CA ARG A 348 23.27 6.16 -6.48
C ARG A 348 22.78 6.66 -7.85
N GLU A 349 22.79 5.77 -8.83
CA GLU A 349 22.14 5.96 -10.14
C GLU A 349 20.62 6.15 -9.98
N LEU A 350 20.03 6.97 -10.85
CA LEU A 350 18.60 7.29 -10.87
C LEU A 350 17.75 6.01 -11.04
N ALA A 351 16.71 5.88 -10.22
CA ALA A 351 15.86 4.69 -10.16
C ALA A 351 15.00 4.52 -11.42
N LYS A 352 14.78 3.27 -11.84
CA LYS A 352 13.90 2.91 -12.97
C LYS A 352 12.42 3.18 -12.62
N ILE A 353 11.76 4.00 -13.43
CA ILE A 353 10.32 4.32 -13.36
C ILE A 353 9.59 3.51 -14.44
N THR A 354 8.42 2.93 -14.12
CA THR A 354 7.58 2.21 -15.09
C THR A 354 6.11 2.54 -14.88
N SER A 355 5.33 2.63 -15.94
CA SER A 355 4.03 3.31 -15.87
C SER A 355 2.92 2.74 -16.74
N SER A 356 1.66 2.94 -16.34
CA SER A 356 0.50 2.59 -17.17
C SER A 356 -0.71 3.48 -16.84
N VAL A 357 -1.22 4.24 -17.82
CA VAL A 357 -2.45 5.02 -17.68
C VAL A 357 -3.66 4.12 -17.94
N ARG A 358 -4.59 4.01 -16.97
CA ARG A 358 -5.89 3.35 -17.18
C ARG A 358 -7.01 4.32 -16.83
N GLY A 359 -7.76 4.75 -17.83
CA GLY A 359 -9.08 5.35 -17.57
C GLY A 359 -9.96 4.32 -16.87
N LYS A 360 -10.60 4.70 -15.76
CA LYS A 360 -11.65 3.86 -15.20
C LYS A 360 -12.78 3.80 -16.24
N PHE A 361 -13.09 2.58 -16.67
CA PHE A 361 -14.01 2.16 -17.74
C PHE A 361 -13.38 2.08 -19.14
N ASN A 362 -13.02 0.84 -19.50
CA ASN A 362 -12.76 0.42 -20.88
C ASN A 362 -13.96 0.79 -21.77
N GLN A 363 -13.75 1.72 -22.70
CA GLN A 363 -14.11 1.65 -24.12
C GLN A 363 -13.99 3.08 -24.67
N VAL A 364 -12.94 3.33 -25.44
CA VAL A 364 -12.99 4.38 -26.45
C VAL A 364 -12.81 3.67 -27.78
N TYR A 365 -13.94 3.46 -28.46
CA TYR A 365 -13.94 3.14 -29.88
C TYR A 365 -13.47 4.38 -30.62
N TYR A 366 -12.33 4.26 -31.31
CA TYR A 366 -11.97 5.24 -32.33
C TYR A 366 -12.74 4.87 -33.60
N ASN A 367 -13.86 5.55 -33.84
CA ASN A 367 -14.43 5.59 -35.18
C ASN A 367 -13.62 6.62 -35.97
N GLY A 368 -12.85 6.11 -36.94
CA GLY A 368 -12.18 6.95 -37.93
C GLY A 368 -13.21 7.78 -38.68
N VAL A 369 -12.96 9.08 -38.73
CA VAL A 369 -13.72 10.04 -39.52
C VAL A 369 -13.68 9.61 -40.99
N LYS A 370 -14.87 9.47 -41.58
CA LYS A 370 -15.07 9.47 -43.03
C LYS A 370 -15.00 10.92 -43.49
N ASP A 371 -14.05 11.24 -44.35
CA ASP A 371 -14.17 12.44 -45.18
C ASP A 371 -14.92 12.09 -46.47
N CYS A 372 -15.95 12.88 -46.72
CA CYS A 372 -16.76 12.90 -47.93
C CYS A 372 -16.50 14.20 -48.69
N ASN A 373 -16.54 14.06 -50.03
CA ASN A 373 -16.79 15.05 -51.11
C ASN A 373 -15.62 15.23 -52.09
N THR A 374 -15.79 15.42 -53.41
CA THR A 374 -16.73 14.99 -54.48
C THR A 374 -16.16 15.60 -55.78
N ASN A 375 -16.14 14.83 -56.90
CA ASN A 375 -16.20 15.21 -58.34
C ASN A 375 -15.08 16.16 -58.90
N ASN A 376 -14.48 16.00 -60.09
CA ASN A 376 -14.99 15.52 -61.37
C ASN A 376 -13.84 15.18 -62.39
N SER A 377 -14.09 14.20 -63.26
CA SER A 377 -13.61 13.94 -64.65
C SER A 377 -12.14 14.12 -65.07
N ASN A 378 -11.44 13.02 -65.45
CA ASN A 378 -11.15 12.62 -66.85
C ASN A 378 -10.11 11.47 -66.93
N ASN A 379 -10.27 10.65 -67.98
CA ASN A 379 -9.54 9.43 -68.34
C ASN A 379 -8.00 9.53 -68.29
N ILE A 380 -7.33 8.41 -67.95
CA ILE A 380 -6.38 7.65 -68.79
C ILE A 380 -5.75 6.50 -67.98
N ASN A 381 -5.71 5.31 -68.60
CA ASN A 381 -5.07 4.09 -68.12
C ASN A 381 -3.53 4.22 -68.01
N MET A 382 -2.92 3.61 -66.97
CA MET A 382 -1.90 2.54 -67.07
C MET A 382 -1.04 2.42 -65.79
N THR A 383 -1.19 1.25 -65.14
CA THR A 383 -0.14 0.39 -64.55
C THR A 383 1.07 0.98 -63.79
N LYS A 384 1.09 0.80 -62.46
CA LYS A 384 2.08 -0.01 -61.66
C LYS A 384 2.26 0.52 -60.24
N GLY A 385 2.17 -0.40 -59.26
CA GLY A 385 2.93 -0.33 -57.99
C GLY A 385 2.36 0.54 -56.86
N LEU A 386 1.24 0.12 -56.26
CA LEU A 386 0.86 0.58 -54.93
C LEU A 386 1.14 -0.53 -53.92
N SER A 387 2.13 -0.32 -53.06
CA SER A 387 2.36 -1.10 -51.86
C SER A 387 1.13 -0.99 -50.96
N LYS A 388 0.60 -2.13 -50.51
CA LYS A 388 -0.47 -2.18 -49.51
C LYS A 388 0.02 -1.49 -48.23
N PRO A 389 -0.80 -0.67 -47.55
CA PRO A 389 -0.46 -0.15 -46.24
C PRO A 389 -0.27 -1.35 -45.29
N GLU A 390 0.90 -1.44 -44.67
CA GLU A 390 1.19 -2.46 -43.67
C GLU A 390 0.17 -2.35 -42.53
N HIS A 391 -0.71 -3.35 -42.43
CA HIS A 391 -1.56 -3.52 -41.27
C HIS A 391 -0.67 -3.84 -40.07
N LYS A 392 -0.39 -2.82 -39.26
CA LYS A 392 0.29 -2.99 -37.97
C LYS A 392 -0.46 -4.05 -37.17
N SER A 393 0.26 -5.09 -36.77
CA SER A 393 -0.30 -6.16 -35.96
C SER A 393 -0.86 -5.59 -34.65
N LYS A 394 -1.89 -6.25 -34.06
CA LYS A 394 -2.41 -5.88 -32.74
C LYS A 394 -1.29 -5.78 -31.67
N LYS A 395 -0.21 -6.54 -31.84
CA LYS A 395 0.98 -6.54 -30.98
C LYS A 395 1.83 -5.27 -31.17
N GLN A 396 2.02 -4.80 -32.41
CA GLN A 396 2.68 -3.51 -32.68
C GLN A 396 1.85 -2.33 -32.18
N LEU A 397 0.52 -2.36 -32.39
CA LEU A 397 -0.36 -1.31 -31.89
C LEU A 397 -0.36 -1.23 -30.34
N ALA A 398 -0.32 -2.38 -29.67
CA ALA A 398 -0.22 -2.45 -28.21
C ALA A 398 1.15 -1.97 -27.70
N LYS A 399 2.23 -2.27 -28.44
CA LYS A 399 3.58 -1.79 -28.15
C LYS A 399 3.67 -0.26 -28.28
N GLU A 400 3.19 0.31 -29.37
CA GLU A 400 3.16 1.77 -29.58
C GLU A 400 2.29 2.49 -28.54
N LYS A 401 1.14 1.92 -28.17
CA LYS A 401 0.31 2.46 -27.08
C LYS A 401 1.03 2.42 -25.73
N ARG A 402 1.83 1.37 -25.47
CA ARG A 402 2.63 1.24 -24.24
C ARG A 402 3.81 2.21 -24.24
N GLU A 403 4.46 2.40 -25.38
CA GLU A 403 5.57 3.35 -25.56
C GLU A 403 5.09 4.79 -25.39
N LYS A 404 3.98 5.19 -26.03
CA LYS A 404 3.37 6.52 -25.81
C LYS A 404 2.90 6.75 -24.38
N ALA A 405 2.34 5.74 -23.72
CA ALA A 405 1.94 5.85 -22.32
C ALA A 405 3.16 5.97 -21.38
N ASN A 406 4.25 5.25 -21.67
CA ASN A 406 5.50 5.38 -20.94
C ASN A 406 6.13 6.76 -21.15
N GLU A 407 6.12 7.26 -22.38
CA GLU A 407 6.61 8.60 -22.70
C GLU A 407 5.82 9.69 -21.95
N GLN A 408 4.49 9.60 -21.93
CA GLN A 408 3.63 10.53 -21.19
C GLN A 408 3.90 10.52 -19.68
N VAL A 409 4.30 9.38 -19.12
CA VAL A 409 4.53 9.28 -17.67
C VAL A 409 5.97 9.62 -17.29
N VAL A 410 6.95 9.33 -18.14
CA VAL A 410 8.30 9.91 -17.99
C VAL A 410 8.19 11.44 -18.04
N ARG A 411 7.45 11.99 -19.01
CA ARG A 411 7.12 13.42 -19.08
C ARG A 411 6.42 13.92 -17.81
N PHE A 412 5.44 13.19 -17.29
CA PHE A 412 4.75 13.53 -16.02
C PHE A 412 5.70 13.54 -14.82
N MET A 413 6.58 12.54 -14.67
CA MET A 413 7.46 12.41 -13.51
C MET A 413 8.61 13.43 -13.55
N VAL A 414 9.17 13.69 -14.73
CA VAL A 414 10.13 14.78 -14.94
C VAL A 414 9.48 16.10 -14.56
N ALA A 415 8.27 16.36 -15.05
CA ALA A 415 7.58 17.60 -14.77
C ALA A 415 7.13 17.74 -13.30
N LEU A 416 6.72 16.65 -12.65
CA LEU A 416 6.41 16.64 -11.22
C LEU A 416 7.67 16.98 -10.41
N SER A 417 8.80 16.31 -10.69
CA SER A 417 10.08 16.57 -10.04
C SER A 417 10.52 18.03 -10.19
N THR A 418 10.48 18.57 -11.41
CA THR A 418 10.86 19.95 -11.71
C THR A 418 9.89 20.97 -11.08
N THR A 419 8.58 20.71 -11.11
CA THR A 419 7.58 21.58 -10.48
C THR A 419 7.85 21.70 -8.98
N LEU A 420 8.20 20.59 -8.34
CA LEU A 420 8.46 20.56 -6.91
C LEU A 420 9.79 21.24 -6.55
N GLN A 421 10.82 21.14 -7.41
CA GLN A 421 12.05 21.91 -7.26
C GLN A 421 11.85 23.43 -7.42
N ILE A 422 10.99 23.86 -8.35
CA ILE A 422 10.65 25.29 -8.54
C ILE A 422 9.87 25.83 -7.33
N ILE A 423 8.95 25.03 -6.78
CA ILE A 423 8.20 25.37 -5.57
C ILE A 423 9.16 25.55 -4.38
N GLN A 424 10.13 24.66 -4.21
CA GLN A 424 11.15 24.78 -3.16
C GLN A 424 12.02 26.04 -3.31
N LYS A 425 12.40 26.40 -4.54
CA LYS A 425 13.19 27.62 -4.82
C LYS A 425 12.44 28.93 -4.65
N LYS A 426 11.11 28.93 -4.77
CA LYS A 426 10.28 30.14 -4.56
C LYS A 426 9.84 30.32 -3.11
N ALA A 427 9.98 29.28 -2.28
CA ALA A 427 9.65 29.30 -0.86
C ALA A 427 10.86 29.66 0.02
N ALA A 428 12.08 29.59 -0.51
CA ALA A 428 13.32 30.13 0.07
C ALA A 428 13.58 31.53 -0.47
#